data_AF-A0A5B7B9M8-F1
#
_entry.id   AF-A0A5B7B9M8-F1
#
_cell.length_a   1.000
_cell.length_b   1.000
_cell.length_c   1.000
_cell.angle_alpha   90.00
_cell.angle_beta   90.00
_cell.angle_gamma   90.00
#
_symmetry.space_group_name_H-M   'P 1'
#
loop_
_entity.id
_entity.type
_entity.pdbx_description
1 polymer ?
#
loop_
_entity_poly.entity_id
_entity_poly.type
_entity_poly.pdbx_seq_one_letter_code
_entity_poly.pdbx_strand_id
1 'polypeptide(L)'
;QLPRVKSLILSSLPNLMSFYPDPYSFQSPSSSRLDDFNNIPMPMQHHLFNKQVAFPGLEELRLSDLANLEVMVLDQLPAESLRKLREMTLWRLPKLMHICMNNQQKTFFENLTQLRVDDCGSLRNLFSASMARGLVHLQVLHI
;
A
#
# COMPACT_ATOMS: atom_id res chain seq x y z
N GLN A 1 -7.54 -13.13 -11.81
CA GLN A 1 -8.30 -12.89 -10.55
C GLN A 1 -8.16 -14.10 -9.63
N LEU A 2 -7.92 -13.87 -8.33
CA LEU A 2 -7.73 -14.90 -7.31
C LEU A 2 -8.81 -14.75 -6.22
N PRO A 3 -10.06 -15.17 -6.48
CA PRO A 3 -11.22 -14.83 -5.66
C PRO A 3 -11.25 -15.49 -4.28
N ARG A 4 -10.43 -16.52 -4.06
CA ARG A 4 -10.37 -17.28 -2.80
C ARG A 4 -9.24 -16.83 -1.87
N VAL A 5 -8.34 -15.96 -2.34
CA VAL A 5 -7.21 -15.49 -1.53
C VAL A 5 -7.75 -14.52 -0.49
N LYS A 6 -7.57 -14.90 0.78
CA LYS A 6 -7.91 -14.09 1.96
C LYS A 6 -6.70 -13.45 2.61
N SER A 7 -5.55 -14.10 2.52
CA SER A 7 -4.31 -13.63 3.12
C SER A 7 -3.23 -13.54 2.05
N LEU A 8 -2.59 -12.37 1.96
CA LEU A 8 -1.45 -12.11 1.10
C LEU A 8 -0.26 -11.78 1.97
N ILE A 9 0.70 -12.71 2.01
CA ILE A 9 1.90 -12.62 2.83
C ILE A 9 3.11 -12.56 1.91
N LEU A 10 3.87 -11.48 2.01
CA LEU A 10 5.06 -11.22 1.22
C LEU A 10 6.23 -11.01 2.18
N SER A 11 7.24 -11.87 2.07
CA SER A 11 8.37 -11.88 2.99
C SER A 11 9.68 -12.08 2.24
N SER A 12 10.73 -11.37 2.66
CA SER A 12 12.11 -11.58 2.18
C SER A 12 12.24 -11.56 0.65
N LEU A 13 11.62 -10.58 0.00
CA LEU A 13 11.71 -10.39 -1.46
C LEU A 13 12.77 -9.33 -1.78
N PRO A 14 14.03 -9.71 -2.04
CA PRO A 14 15.16 -8.78 -2.08
C PRO A 14 15.07 -7.80 -3.26
N ASN A 15 14.42 -8.18 -4.35
CA ASN A 15 14.32 -7.32 -5.53
C ASN A 15 13.01 -6.52 -5.57
N LEU A 16 12.09 -6.74 -4.63
CA LEU A 16 10.79 -6.08 -4.67
C LEU A 16 10.92 -4.60 -4.29
N MET A 17 10.61 -3.73 -5.26
CA MET A 17 10.68 -2.28 -5.09
C MET A 17 9.31 -1.62 -5.18
N SER A 18 8.36 -2.21 -5.91
CA SER A 18 7.00 -1.69 -6.03
C SER A 18 5.98 -2.79 -6.37
N PHE A 19 4.72 -2.49 -6.11
CA PHE A 19 3.60 -3.40 -6.38
C PHE A 19 3.11 -3.38 -7.84
N TYR A 20 3.41 -2.35 -8.63
CA TYR A 20 2.90 -2.20 -10.00
C TYR A 20 3.87 -1.47 -10.95
N PRO A 21 3.85 -1.76 -12.26
CA PRO A 21 4.62 -1.06 -13.27
C PRO A 21 3.85 0.19 -13.76
N ASP A 22 4.43 1.38 -13.59
CA ASP A 22 4.55 2.39 -14.66
C ASP A 22 4.53 3.85 -14.10
N PRO A 23 5.64 4.61 -14.21
CA PRO A 23 5.69 6.04 -13.89
C PRO A 23 4.71 6.93 -14.66
N TYR A 24 4.17 6.48 -15.79
CA TYR A 24 3.32 7.32 -16.64
C TYR A 24 1.81 7.18 -16.38
N SER A 25 1.41 6.28 -15.47
CA SER A 25 -0.03 6.12 -15.15
C SER A 25 -0.61 7.20 -14.22
N PHE A 26 0.21 8.13 -13.72
CA PHE A 26 -0.23 9.20 -12.80
C PHE A 26 -0.53 10.55 -13.44
N GLN A 27 -0.48 10.67 -14.77
CA GLN A 27 -1.00 11.86 -15.44
C GLN A 27 -2.52 11.71 -15.64
N SER A 28 -3.30 11.89 -14.56
CA SER A 28 -4.70 12.32 -14.71
C SER A 28 -4.74 13.85 -14.82
N PRO A 29 -5.45 14.41 -15.81
CA PRO A 29 -5.53 15.86 -15.98
C PRO A 29 -6.31 16.46 -14.80
N SER A 30 -5.79 17.54 -14.23
CA SER A 30 -6.40 18.38 -13.17
C SER A 30 -6.27 17.89 -11.71
N SER A 31 -5.11 18.11 -11.08
CA SER A 31 -5.06 18.72 -9.75
C SER A 31 -3.66 19.22 -9.41
N SER A 32 -3.53 20.52 -9.23
CA SER A 32 -2.33 21.19 -8.74
C SER A 32 -2.09 20.83 -7.27
N ARG A 33 -1.22 19.84 -6.98
CA ARG A 33 -0.57 19.59 -5.66
C ARG A 33 0.36 18.36 -5.64
N LEU A 34 1.27 18.22 -6.62
CA LEU A 34 2.25 17.12 -6.65
C LEU A 34 3.68 17.63 -6.90
N ASP A 35 4.13 18.63 -6.14
CA ASP A 35 5.51 19.13 -6.29
C ASP A 35 6.54 18.26 -5.52
N ASP A 36 6.10 17.41 -4.59
CA ASP A 36 7.00 16.61 -3.73
C ASP A 36 7.41 15.24 -4.31
N PHE A 37 6.73 14.73 -5.34
CA PHE A 37 7.02 13.40 -5.91
C PHE A 37 8.00 13.41 -7.09
N ASN A 38 8.33 14.59 -7.62
CA ASN A 38 9.12 14.73 -8.86
C ASN A 38 10.63 14.45 -8.67
N ASN A 39 11.09 14.29 -7.43
CA ASN A 39 12.52 14.16 -7.10
C ASN A 39 12.92 12.79 -6.53
N ILE A 40 12.04 11.78 -6.55
CA ILE A 40 12.36 10.44 -6.05
C ILE A 40 13.14 9.67 -7.14
N PRO A 41 14.41 9.27 -6.93
CA PRO A 41 15.17 8.47 -7.88
C PRO A 41 14.45 7.14 -8.13
N MET A 42 14.19 6.80 -9.40
CA MET A 42 13.40 5.63 -9.80
C MET A 42 14.30 4.39 -9.97
N PRO A 43 14.18 3.35 -9.11
CA PRO A 43 15.00 2.15 -9.25
C PRO A 43 14.45 1.20 -10.34
N MET A 44 15.36 0.53 -11.06
CA MET A 44 15.06 -0.45 -12.12
C MET A 44 14.32 -1.68 -11.57
N GLN A 45 13.33 -2.17 -12.33
CA GLN A 45 12.08 -2.64 -11.76
C GLN A 45 11.93 -4.18 -11.69
N HIS A 46 11.61 -4.72 -10.50
CA HIS A 46 11.07 -6.08 -10.31
C HIS A 46 9.70 -5.97 -9.63
N HIS A 47 8.65 -6.45 -10.31
CA HIS A 47 7.24 -6.21 -9.94
C HIS A 47 6.54 -7.46 -9.39
N LEU A 48 5.58 -7.26 -8.49
CA LEU A 48 4.76 -8.34 -7.91
C LEU A 48 3.40 -8.56 -8.59
N PHE A 49 2.69 -7.49 -9.01
CA PHE A 49 1.33 -7.62 -9.56
C PHE A 49 1.23 -7.07 -10.99
N ASN A 50 0.82 -7.93 -11.91
CA ASN A 50 0.31 -7.53 -13.22
C ASN A 50 -1.13 -7.01 -13.06
N LYS A 51 -1.56 -6.07 -13.92
CA LYS A 51 -2.86 -5.35 -13.99
C LYS A 51 -4.13 -6.23 -14.00
N GLN A 52 -4.01 -7.55 -13.86
CA GLN A 52 -5.07 -8.53 -14.01
C GLN A 52 -5.39 -9.36 -12.76
N VAL A 53 -4.67 -9.15 -11.64
CA VAL A 53 -4.85 -9.96 -10.43
C VAL A 53 -5.56 -9.18 -9.33
N ALA A 54 -6.87 -9.41 -9.22
CA ALA A 54 -7.68 -8.91 -8.10
C ALA A 54 -7.83 -9.97 -7.00
N PHE A 55 -7.84 -9.52 -5.74
CA PHE A 55 -8.06 -10.32 -4.52
C PHE A 55 -9.33 -9.85 -3.80
N PRO A 56 -10.52 -10.02 -4.39
CA PRO A 56 -11.76 -9.45 -3.87
C PRO A 56 -12.17 -9.97 -2.48
N GLY A 57 -11.54 -11.03 -1.99
CA GLY A 57 -11.73 -11.58 -0.65
C GLY A 57 -10.58 -11.32 0.31
N LEU A 58 -9.66 -10.40 -0.01
CA LEU A 58 -8.48 -10.12 0.81
C LEU A 58 -8.90 -9.53 2.16
N GLU A 59 -8.61 -10.26 3.23
CA GLU A 59 -8.87 -9.88 4.62
C GLU A 59 -7.57 -9.52 5.35
N GLU A 60 -6.42 -10.00 4.88
CA GLU A 60 -5.12 -9.84 5.54
C GLU A 60 -4.00 -9.55 4.54
N LEU A 61 -3.21 -8.50 4.84
CA LEU A 61 -2.00 -8.13 4.11
C LEU A 61 -0.82 -8.06 5.07
N ARG A 62 0.20 -8.89 4.84
CA ARG A 62 1.45 -8.86 5.61
C ARG A 62 2.65 -8.66 4.70
N LEU A 63 3.42 -7.61 4.98
CA LEU A 63 4.67 -7.30 4.33
C LEU A 63 5.80 -7.37 5.35
N SER A 64 6.83 -8.17 5.06
CA SER A 64 7.97 -8.35 5.95
C SER A 64 9.30 -8.41 5.18
N ASP A 65 10.36 -7.84 5.74
CA ASP A 65 11.73 -7.98 5.22
C ASP A 65 11.90 -7.54 3.76
N LEU A 66 11.30 -6.39 3.41
CA LEU A 66 11.40 -5.82 2.07
C LEU A 66 12.38 -4.65 2.09
N ALA A 67 13.67 -4.97 2.05
CA ALA A 67 14.76 -4.01 2.21
C ALA A 67 14.79 -2.91 1.12
N ASN A 68 14.12 -3.13 -0.01
CA ASN A 68 14.10 -2.22 -1.16
C ASN A 68 12.71 -1.61 -1.45
N LEU A 69 11.70 -1.89 -0.64
CA LEU A 69 10.38 -1.29 -0.80
C LEU A 69 10.42 0.15 -0.28
N GLU A 70 10.36 1.12 -1.20
CA GLU A 70 10.43 2.55 -0.87
C GLU A 70 9.05 3.20 -0.79
N VAL A 71 8.14 2.81 -1.69
CA VAL A 71 6.81 3.40 -1.81
C VAL A 71 5.77 2.32 -1.96
N MET A 72 4.71 2.42 -1.15
CA MET A 72 3.53 1.59 -1.27
C MET A 72 2.38 2.42 -1.84
N VAL A 73 1.87 2.03 -3.02
CA VAL A 73 0.74 2.70 -3.66
C VAL A 73 -0.48 1.78 -3.62
N LEU A 74 -1.47 2.13 -2.82
CA LEU A 74 -2.63 1.28 -2.57
C LEU A 74 -3.68 1.30 -3.69
N ASP A 75 -3.71 2.34 -4.53
CA ASP A 75 -4.63 2.40 -5.68
C ASP A 75 -4.45 1.24 -6.67
N GLN A 76 -3.33 0.53 -6.56
CA GLN A 76 -2.98 -0.61 -7.39
C GLN A 76 -3.72 -1.87 -6.95
N LEU A 77 -4.25 -1.89 -5.73
CA LEU A 77 -5.18 -2.93 -5.29
C LEU A 77 -6.60 -2.54 -5.70
N PRO A 78 -7.41 -3.48 -6.21
CA PRO A 78 -8.82 -3.21 -6.47
C PRO A 78 -9.49 -2.69 -5.20
N ALA A 79 -10.32 -1.65 -5.33
CA ALA A 79 -11.06 -1.04 -4.22
C ALA A 79 -11.76 -2.09 -3.34
N GLU A 80 -12.35 -3.12 -3.95
CA GLU A 80 -13.00 -4.23 -3.27
C GLU A 80 -12.05 -5.05 -2.38
N SER A 81 -10.78 -5.17 -2.75
CA SER A 81 -9.76 -5.86 -1.94
C SER A 81 -9.42 -5.05 -0.68
N LEU A 82 -9.28 -3.72 -0.82
CA LEU A 82 -9.01 -2.84 0.31
C LEU A 82 -10.20 -2.75 1.26
N ARG A 83 -11.42 -2.67 0.74
CA ARG A 83 -12.65 -2.63 1.54
C ARG A 83 -12.85 -3.88 2.40
N LYS A 84 -12.34 -5.04 1.99
CA LYS A 84 -12.42 -6.28 2.77
C LYS A 84 -11.28 -6.45 3.75
N LEU A 85 -10.21 -5.66 3.62
CA LEU A 85 -9.02 -5.77 4.45
C LEU A 85 -9.36 -5.48 5.91
N ARG A 86 -9.01 -6.42 6.78
CA ARG A 86 -9.21 -6.36 8.24
C ARG A 86 -7.91 -6.18 8.98
N GLU A 87 -6.83 -6.76 8.46
CA GLU A 87 -5.53 -6.75 9.09
C GLU A 87 -4.45 -6.31 8.11
N MET A 88 -3.64 -5.33 8.53
CA MET A 88 -2.45 -4.90 7.81
C MET A 88 -1.25 -4.97 8.75
N THR A 89 -0.20 -5.68 8.35
CA THR A 89 1.07 -5.74 9.08
C THR A 89 2.23 -5.35 8.16
N LEU A 90 3.01 -4.36 8.59
CA LEU A 90 4.21 -3.87 7.93
C LEU A 90 5.38 -4.06 8.90
N TRP A 91 6.33 -4.91 8.55
CA TRP A 91 7.45 -5.25 9.44
C TRP A 91 8.78 -5.20 8.69
N ARG A 92 9.83 -4.60 9.26
CA ARG A 92 11.18 -4.62 8.67
C ARG A 92 11.18 -4.11 7.24
N LEU A 93 10.67 -2.88 7.08
CA LEU A 93 10.62 -2.16 5.80
C LEU A 93 11.50 -0.91 5.91
N PRO A 94 12.84 -1.07 5.99
CA PRO A 94 13.76 -0.01 6.40
C PRO A 94 13.77 1.19 5.44
N LYS A 95 13.40 0.98 4.18
CA LYS A 95 13.33 2.03 3.14
C LYS A 95 11.93 2.54 2.85
N LEU A 96 10.87 1.97 3.45
CA LEU A 96 9.51 2.40 3.16
C LEU A 96 9.31 3.82 3.69
N MET A 97 9.13 4.78 2.78
CA MET A 97 8.99 6.20 3.13
C MET A 97 7.53 6.63 3.19
N HIS A 98 6.71 6.11 2.28
CA HIS A 98 5.36 6.59 2.04
C HIS A 98 4.38 5.47 1.68
N ILE A 99 3.15 5.59 2.20
CA ILE A 99 1.98 4.86 1.74
C ILE A 99 1.01 5.85 1.11
N CYS A 100 0.76 5.71 -0.19
CA CYS A 100 0.01 6.65 -1.00
C CYS A 100 -1.29 6.04 -1.52
N MET A 101 -2.30 6.90 -1.66
CA MET A 101 -3.57 6.60 -2.31
C MET A 101 -4.11 7.86 -2.99
N ASN A 102 -4.33 7.78 -4.29
CA ASN A 102 -4.69 8.87 -5.21
C ASN A 102 -6.19 8.88 -5.54
N ASN A 103 -6.92 7.82 -5.20
CA ASN A 103 -8.34 7.75 -5.50
C ASN A 103 -9.17 8.65 -4.57
N GLN A 104 -10.05 9.48 -5.15
CA GLN A 104 -10.90 10.44 -4.42
C GLN A 104 -12.03 9.80 -3.62
N GLN A 105 -12.18 8.48 -3.66
CA GLN A 105 -13.17 7.78 -2.83
C GLN A 105 -12.71 7.81 -1.36
N LYS A 106 -13.64 8.22 -0.49
CA LYS A 106 -13.32 8.65 0.87
C LYS A 106 -13.01 7.52 1.84
N THR A 107 -13.24 6.25 1.50
CA THR A 107 -13.24 5.17 2.48
C THR A 107 -12.87 3.81 1.87
N PHE A 108 -11.63 3.38 2.10
CA PHE A 108 -11.14 2.07 1.66
C PHE A 108 -10.81 1.12 2.82
N PHE A 109 -10.55 1.66 4.01
CA PHE A 109 -10.20 0.89 5.20
C PHE A 109 -11.34 0.75 6.20
N GLU A 110 -12.58 0.80 5.73
CA GLU A 110 -13.76 0.74 6.62
C GLU A 110 -13.76 -0.52 7.48
N ASN A 111 -13.29 -1.66 6.97
CA ASN A 111 -13.23 -2.90 7.72
C ASN A 111 -11.88 -3.17 8.40
N LEU A 112 -10.92 -2.24 8.30
CA LEU A 112 -9.61 -2.43 8.92
C LEU A 112 -9.76 -2.31 10.44
N THR A 113 -9.42 -3.39 11.14
CA THR A 113 -9.52 -3.51 12.60
C THR A 113 -8.16 -3.56 13.26
N GLN A 114 -7.13 -4.05 12.55
CA GLN A 114 -5.78 -4.15 13.07
C GLN A 114 -4.76 -3.57 12.08
N LEU A 115 -3.93 -2.67 12.58
CA LEU A 115 -2.80 -2.09 11.87
C LEU A 115 -1.56 -2.23 12.74
N ARG A 116 -0.58 -2.99 12.25
CA ARG A 116 0.72 -3.15 12.90
C ARG A 116 1.81 -2.67 11.97
N VAL A 117 2.64 -1.78 12.48
CA VAL A 117 3.85 -1.28 11.85
C VAL A 117 4.96 -1.52 12.85
N ASP A 118 6.08 -2.08 12.39
CA ASP A 118 7.24 -2.32 13.23
C ASP A 118 8.50 -2.30 12.37
N ASP A 119 9.59 -1.77 12.92
CA ASP A 119 10.88 -1.66 12.25
C ASP A 119 10.80 -1.08 10.82
N CYS A 120 10.06 0.04 10.68
CA CYS A 120 9.87 0.79 9.43
C CYS A 120 10.52 2.18 9.53
N GLY A 121 11.83 2.23 9.78
CA GLY A 121 12.54 3.45 10.23
C GLY A 121 12.53 4.65 9.27
N SER A 122 12.26 4.46 7.97
CA SER A 122 12.15 5.56 7.00
C SER A 122 10.71 6.10 6.84
N LEU A 123 9.72 5.46 7.47
CA LEU A 123 8.31 5.77 7.25
C LEU A 123 7.98 7.13 7.88
N ARG A 124 7.67 8.11 7.04
CA ARG A 124 7.36 9.48 7.50
C ARG A 124 5.92 9.64 7.94
N ASN A 125 5.01 9.07 7.15
CA ASN A 125 3.57 9.10 7.41
C ASN A 125 3.00 7.75 7.01
N LEU A 126 2.26 7.13 7.94
CA LEU A 126 1.58 5.87 7.67
C LEU A 126 0.41 6.05 6.70
N PHE A 127 -0.40 7.09 6.91
CA PHE A 127 -1.53 7.43 6.05
C PHE A 127 -1.70 8.94 5.94
N SER A 128 -2.25 9.40 4.81
CA SER A 128 -2.72 10.78 4.70
C SER A 128 -3.94 11.01 5.59
N ALA A 129 -4.21 12.27 5.94
CA ALA A 129 -5.38 12.62 6.76
C ALA A 129 -6.71 12.16 6.14
N SER A 130 -6.81 12.09 4.81
CA SER A 130 -7.98 11.56 4.12
C SER A 130 -8.14 10.05 4.29
N MET A 131 -7.04 9.30 4.20
CA MET A 131 -7.04 7.85 4.39
C MET A 131 -7.35 7.48 5.84
N ALA A 132 -6.81 8.24 6.80
CA ALA A 132 -7.07 8.03 8.22
C ALA A 132 -8.56 8.15 8.59
N ARG A 133 -9.32 8.99 7.87
CA ARG A 133 -10.79 9.08 8.05
C ARG A 133 -11.54 7.79 7.73
N GLY A 134 -10.95 6.90 6.93
CA GLY A 134 -11.54 5.60 6.59
C GLY A 134 -11.34 4.54 7.67
N LEU A 135 -10.49 4.77 8.67
CA LEU A 135 -10.15 3.81 9.73
C LEU A 135 -11.18 3.78 10.86
N VAL A 136 -12.47 3.81 10.50
CA VAL A 136 -13.58 4.00 11.45
C VAL A 136 -13.79 2.83 12.41
N HIS A 137 -13.31 1.64 12.06
CA HIS A 137 -13.42 0.43 12.89
C HIS A 137 -12.06 -0.07 13.40
N LEU A 138 -11.01 0.77 13.36
CA LEU A 138 -9.69 0.39 13.86
C LEU A 138 -9.74 0.17 15.38
N GLN A 139 -9.31 -1.02 15.81
CA GLN A 139 -9.32 -1.43 17.22
C GLN A 139 -7.90 -1.57 17.76
N VAL A 140 -6.96 -2.03 16.93
CA VAL A 140 -5.57 -2.24 17.30
C VAL A 140 -4.66 -1.42 16.40
N LEU A 141 -3.88 -0.55 17.01
CA LEU A 141 -2.79 0.18 16.38
C LEU A 141 -1.50 -0.13 17.13
N HIS A 142 -0.52 -0.68 16.42
CA HIS A 142 0.85 -0.89 16.89
C HIS A 142 1.80 -0.23 15.90
N ILE A 143 2.75 0.56 16.39
CA ILE A 143 3.69 1.38 15.60
C ILE A 143 5.03 1.43 16.30
#